data_AF-A0A9W6F9N4-F1
#
_entry.id   AF-A0A9W6F9N4-F1
#
_cell.length_a   1.000
_cell.length_b   1.000
_cell.length_c   1.000
_cell.angle_alpha   90.00
_cell.angle_beta   90.00
_cell.angle_gamma   90.00
#
_symmetry.space_group_name_H-M   'P 1'
#
loop_
_entity.id
_entity.type
_entity.pdbx_description
1 polymer ?
#
loop_
_entity_poly.entity_id
_entity_poly.type
_entity_poly.pdbx_seq_one_letter_code
_entity_poly.pdbx_strand_id
1 'polypeptide(L)'
;MPSVVLLNVVPALGNLLATFMLISPVPAVLKLRVTGKLGDLNPLPLPLTSYNAMGWLAYGFITRNAYLFPSNFIGFIAGMFFTLTAHSAAPRPAQDRILSIVLLGSFHFILMGIISLFALEKSTAEQMWGINAIVILMVYYLIPLSSMYDIIRRKNAISIYPPLALGAIANGSLWTIYGFALKDVNLWLPNLFGAVIGVVQLILRAIYGAVPEPLPGVPVVPGTPGTPMKNPARGPSKTSSRDLDAPEAPEQHPAAKHPAAKETRRASILQLLNPYHPTSHEDVEKGPSAPTMLVATSSGSFGKPSAFQA
;
A
#
# COMPACT_ATOMS: atom_id res chain seq x y z
N MET A 1 -4.07 16.68 -38.52
CA MET A 1 -4.68 15.43 -38.03
C MET A 1 -3.90 14.81 -36.86
N PRO A 2 -2.56 14.66 -36.88
CA PRO A 2 -1.81 14.07 -35.76
C PRO A 2 -1.99 14.83 -34.44
N SER A 3 -2.03 16.17 -34.50
CA SER A 3 -2.24 17.03 -33.32
C SER A 3 -3.58 16.80 -32.64
N VAL A 4 -4.66 16.56 -33.39
CA VAL A 4 -6.00 16.34 -32.80
C VAL A 4 -6.05 15.02 -32.04
N VAL A 5 -5.49 13.95 -32.62
CA VAL A 5 -5.42 12.63 -31.97
C VAL A 5 -4.57 12.70 -30.71
N LEU A 6 -3.36 13.26 -30.81
CA LEU A 6 -2.42 13.33 -29.69
C LEU A 6 -2.91 14.22 -28.55
N LEU A 7 -3.62 15.32 -28.85
CA LEU A 7 -4.02 16.29 -27.83
C LEU A 7 -5.45 16.08 -27.30
N ASN A 8 -6.27 15.21 -27.92
CA ASN A 8 -7.64 14.99 -27.48
C ASN A 8 -7.97 13.51 -27.27
N VAL A 9 -7.67 12.65 -28.23
CA VAL A 9 -8.03 11.23 -28.16
C VAL A 9 -7.15 10.50 -27.13
N VAL A 10 -5.84 10.70 -27.20
CA VAL A 10 -4.87 10.08 -26.27
C VAL A 10 -5.18 10.41 -24.81
N PRO A 11 -5.31 11.69 -24.39
CA PRO A 11 -5.63 12.01 -23.00
C PRO A 11 -7.05 11.59 -22.59
N ALA A 12 -8.03 11.57 -23.50
CA ALA A 12 -9.37 11.05 -23.19
C ALA A 12 -9.34 9.54 -22.87
N LEU A 13 -8.62 8.74 -23.66
CA LEU A 13 -8.40 7.32 -23.36
C LEU A 13 -7.60 7.12 -22.08
N GLY A 14 -6.59 7.96 -21.83
CA GLY A 14 -5.83 7.96 -20.59
C GLY A 14 -6.73 8.20 -19.37
N ASN A 15 -7.65 9.17 -19.45
CA ASN A 15 -8.63 9.40 -18.39
C ASN A 15 -9.56 8.21 -18.16
N LEU A 16 -10.03 7.57 -19.23
CA LEU A 16 -10.91 6.41 -19.12
C LEU A 16 -10.21 5.26 -18.40
N LEU A 17 -8.98 4.92 -18.81
CA LEU A 17 -8.19 3.87 -18.16
C LEU A 17 -7.83 4.21 -16.72
N ALA A 18 -7.36 5.45 -16.47
CA ALA A 18 -7.07 5.92 -15.12
C ALA A 18 -8.29 5.78 -14.21
N THR A 19 -9.49 6.12 -14.70
CA THR A 19 -10.74 5.99 -13.92
C THR A 19 -10.99 4.54 -13.52
N PHE A 20 -10.91 3.59 -14.46
CA PHE A 20 -11.08 2.17 -14.14
C PHE A 20 -10.06 1.66 -13.12
N MET A 21 -8.80 2.09 -13.25
CA MET A 21 -7.76 1.71 -12.30
C MET A 21 -8.02 2.29 -10.91
N LEU A 22 -8.40 3.56 -10.82
CA LEU A 22 -8.66 4.28 -9.56
C LEU A 22 -9.86 3.72 -8.81
N ILE A 23 -10.89 3.23 -9.51
CA ILE A 23 -12.06 2.59 -8.88
C ILE A 23 -11.89 1.09 -8.67
N SER A 24 -10.78 0.48 -9.10
CA SER A 24 -10.55 -0.96 -8.93
C SER A 24 -10.63 -1.47 -7.47
N PRO A 25 -10.32 -0.66 -6.43
CA PRO A 25 -10.50 -1.10 -5.03
C PRO A 25 -11.95 -1.11 -4.53
N VAL A 26 -12.93 -0.57 -5.29
CA VAL A 26 -14.33 -0.46 -4.86
C VAL A 26 -14.89 -1.79 -4.32
N PRO A 27 -14.76 -2.95 -5.03
CA PRO A 27 -15.31 -4.20 -4.52
C PRO A 27 -14.71 -4.64 -3.17
N ALA A 28 -13.40 -4.44 -3.00
CA ALA A 28 -12.71 -4.77 -1.75
C ALA A 28 -13.15 -3.86 -0.59
N VAL A 29 -13.31 -2.56 -0.86
CA VAL A 29 -13.77 -1.59 0.15
C VAL A 29 -15.25 -1.80 0.50
N LEU A 30 -16.09 -2.17 -0.45
CA LEU A 30 -17.49 -2.51 -0.16
C LEU A 30 -17.58 -3.80 0.68
N LYS A 31 -16.79 -4.82 0.37
CA LYS A 31 -16.69 -6.04 1.19
C LYS A 31 -16.23 -5.71 2.62
N LEU A 32 -15.25 -4.83 2.75
CA LEU A 32 -14.83 -4.31 4.05
C LEU A 32 -15.99 -3.65 4.80
N ARG A 33 -16.73 -2.75 4.16
CA ARG A 33 -17.84 -2.02 4.78
C ARG A 33 -18.93 -2.95 5.32
N VAL A 34 -19.22 -4.03 4.60
CA VAL A 34 -20.22 -5.02 4.99
C VAL A 34 -19.71 -5.93 6.10
N THR A 35 -18.45 -6.37 6.02
CA THR A 35 -17.90 -7.37 6.94
C THR A 35 -17.26 -6.79 8.20
N GLY A 36 -16.90 -5.52 8.18
CA GLY A 36 -16.09 -4.85 9.21
C GLY A 36 -14.64 -5.35 9.29
N LYS A 37 -14.20 -6.22 8.37
CA LYS A 37 -12.89 -6.88 8.39
C LYS A 37 -12.02 -6.43 7.23
N LEU A 38 -10.81 -5.97 7.54
CA LEU A 38 -9.84 -5.49 6.55
C LEU A 38 -9.42 -6.57 5.54
N GLY A 39 -9.31 -7.82 5.99
CA GLY A 39 -8.82 -8.92 5.14
C GLY A 39 -7.42 -8.63 4.60
N ASP A 40 -7.22 -8.88 3.30
CA ASP A 40 -5.95 -8.66 2.61
C ASP A 40 -5.77 -7.21 2.09
N LEU A 41 -6.72 -6.31 2.37
CA LEU A 41 -6.65 -4.93 1.91
C LEU A 41 -5.57 -4.17 2.70
N ASN A 42 -4.48 -3.77 2.02
CA ASN A 42 -3.51 -2.86 2.62
C ASN A 42 -4.11 -1.44 2.69
N PRO A 43 -4.23 -0.82 3.88
CA PRO A 43 -4.91 0.45 4.02
C PRO A 43 -4.01 1.67 3.74
N LEU A 44 -2.68 1.50 3.70
CA LEU A 44 -1.74 2.63 3.51
C LEU A 44 -1.69 3.21 2.08
N PRO A 45 -1.82 2.42 1.01
CA PRO A 45 -1.95 2.96 -0.35
C PRO A 45 -3.19 3.84 -0.58
N LEU A 46 -4.24 3.69 0.23
CA LEU A 46 -5.52 4.38 0.05
C LEU A 46 -5.38 5.91 0.21
N PRO A 47 -4.82 6.46 1.31
CA PRO A 47 -4.62 7.90 1.43
C PRO A 47 -3.60 8.45 0.42
N LEU A 48 -2.60 7.65 0.05
CA LEU A 48 -1.62 8.04 -0.97
C LEU A 48 -2.24 8.21 -2.35
N THR A 49 -3.31 7.46 -2.65
CA THR A 49 -4.07 7.61 -3.90
C THR A 49 -4.76 8.96 -3.97
N SER A 50 -5.40 9.40 -2.88
CA SER A 50 -5.97 10.75 -2.78
C SER A 50 -4.92 11.83 -2.90
N TYR A 51 -3.78 11.63 -2.24
CA TYR A 51 -2.67 12.58 -2.21
C TYR A 51 -2.06 12.78 -3.61
N ASN A 52 -1.87 11.68 -4.36
CA ASN A 52 -1.43 11.72 -5.76
C ASN A 52 -2.45 12.42 -6.65
N ALA A 53 -3.73 12.07 -6.53
CA ALA A 53 -4.79 12.69 -7.31
C ALA A 53 -4.87 14.22 -7.08
N MET A 54 -4.75 14.67 -5.82
CA MET A 54 -4.72 16.10 -5.49
C MET A 54 -3.53 16.82 -6.12
N GLY A 55 -2.36 16.18 -6.20
CA GLY A 55 -1.17 16.74 -6.85
C GLY A 55 -1.41 17.03 -8.33
N TRP A 56 -2.00 16.07 -9.04
CA TRP A 56 -2.35 16.24 -10.46
C TRP A 56 -3.49 17.22 -10.68
N LEU A 57 -4.47 17.30 -9.78
CA LEU A 57 -5.51 18.33 -9.83
C LEU A 57 -4.90 19.73 -9.71
N ALA A 58 -4.05 19.96 -8.69
CA ALA A 58 -3.38 21.25 -8.49
C ALA A 58 -2.52 21.63 -9.70
N TYR A 59 -1.76 20.67 -10.24
CA TYR A 59 -0.96 20.88 -11.44
C TYR A 59 -1.81 21.20 -12.68
N GLY A 60 -2.92 20.47 -12.88
CA GLY A 60 -3.87 20.73 -13.97
C GLY A 60 -4.52 22.10 -13.89
N PHE A 61 -4.86 22.55 -12.67
CA PHE A 61 -5.42 23.89 -12.47
C PHE A 61 -4.44 25.00 -12.85
N ILE A 62 -3.20 24.94 -12.34
CA ILE A 62 -2.22 26.02 -12.58
C ILE A 62 -1.79 26.10 -14.05
N THR A 63 -1.65 24.93 -14.72
CA THR A 63 -1.29 24.83 -16.14
C THR A 63 -2.47 25.01 -17.10
N ARG A 64 -3.71 25.12 -16.59
CA ARG A 64 -4.96 25.13 -17.36
C ARG A 64 -5.13 23.89 -18.26
N ASN A 65 -4.61 22.74 -17.83
CA ASN A 65 -4.74 21.46 -18.52
C ASN A 65 -5.97 20.70 -18.03
N ALA A 66 -7.12 20.92 -18.68
CA ALA A 66 -8.40 20.33 -18.30
C ALA A 66 -8.41 18.79 -18.33
N TYR A 67 -7.56 18.16 -19.14
CA TYR A 67 -7.49 16.70 -19.22
C TYR A 67 -6.97 16.05 -17.94
N LEU A 68 -6.25 16.78 -17.08
CA LEU A 68 -5.81 16.24 -15.80
C LEU A 68 -6.93 16.19 -14.76
N PHE A 69 -8.10 16.77 -15.02
CA PHE A 69 -9.16 16.91 -14.03
C PHE A 69 -10.04 15.65 -13.84
N PRO A 70 -10.66 15.04 -14.87
CA PRO A 70 -11.75 14.08 -14.67
C PRO A 70 -11.35 12.85 -13.85
N SER A 71 -10.29 12.14 -14.27
CA SER A 71 -9.84 10.93 -13.59
C SER A 71 -9.26 11.23 -12.21
N ASN A 72 -8.47 12.29 -12.04
CA ASN A 72 -7.92 12.65 -10.74
C ASN A 72 -8.98 13.16 -9.76
N PHE A 73 -10.02 13.85 -10.23
CA PHE A 73 -11.14 14.23 -9.36
C PHE A 73 -11.86 13.00 -8.82
N ILE A 74 -12.18 12.04 -9.69
CA ILE A 74 -12.75 10.75 -9.28
C ILE A 74 -11.80 10.02 -8.33
N GLY A 75 -10.50 9.97 -8.66
CA GLY A 75 -9.47 9.32 -7.83
C GLY A 75 -9.34 9.93 -6.45
N PHE A 76 -9.45 11.26 -6.34
CA PHE A 76 -9.43 11.95 -5.06
C PHE A 76 -10.63 11.58 -4.20
N ILE A 77 -11.85 11.65 -4.75
CA ILE A 77 -13.08 11.30 -4.03
C ILE A 77 -13.08 9.82 -3.65
N ALA A 78 -12.73 8.94 -4.58
CA ALA A 78 -12.63 7.50 -4.35
C ALA A 78 -11.58 7.17 -3.28
N GLY A 79 -10.38 7.74 -3.39
CA GLY A 79 -9.31 7.55 -2.41
C GLY A 79 -9.71 8.02 -1.01
N MET A 80 -10.40 9.15 -0.88
CA MET A 80 -10.92 9.63 0.40
C MET A 80 -11.95 8.68 0.97
N PHE A 81 -12.91 8.24 0.16
CA PHE A 81 -13.90 7.24 0.56
C PHE A 81 -13.25 5.92 1.02
N PHE A 82 -12.27 5.42 0.27
CA PHE A 82 -11.54 4.20 0.63
C PHE A 82 -10.77 4.37 1.95
N THR A 83 -10.08 5.50 2.10
CA THR A 83 -9.31 5.84 3.31
C THR A 83 -10.18 5.87 4.54
N LEU A 84 -11.32 6.59 4.47
CA LEU A 84 -12.25 6.71 5.60
C LEU A 84 -12.88 5.36 5.98
N THR A 85 -13.23 4.55 4.98
CA THR A 85 -13.81 3.22 5.21
C THR A 85 -12.77 2.25 5.81
N ALA A 86 -11.53 2.31 5.36
CA ALA A 86 -10.44 1.47 5.85
C ALA A 86 -9.94 1.87 7.24
N HIS A 87 -10.01 3.16 7.59
CA HIS A 87 -9.49 3.66 8.85
C HIS A 87 -10.09 2.94 10.07
N SER A 88 -11.41 2.82 10.17
CA SER A 88 -12.05 2.22 11.35
C SER A 88 -11.73 0.74 11.55
N ALA A 89 -11.45 0.01 10.47
CA ALA A 89 -11.14 -1.41 10.49
C ALA A 89 -9.63 -1.72 10.55
N ALA A 90 -8.77 -0.70 10.39
CA ALA A 90 -7.33 -0.88 10.42
C ALA A 90 -6.80 -1.06 11.85
N PRO A 91 -5.68 -1.77 12.06
CA PRO A 91 -4.99 -1.81 13.35
C PRO A 91 -4.58 -0.40 13.82
N ARG A 92 -4.52 -0.16 15.14
CA ARG A 92 -4.18 1.17 15.71
C ARG A 92 -2.93 1.83 15.10
N PRO A 93 -1.79 1.12 14.92
CA PRO A 93 -0.62 1.73 14.29
C PRO A 93 -0.86 2.16 12.83
N ALA A 94 -1.73 1.47 12.11
CA ALA A 94 -2.10 1.83 10.74
C ALA A 94 -3.09 3.02 10.73
N GLN A 95 -4.01 3.10 11.69
CA GLN A 95 -4.88 4.27 11.87
C GLN A 95 -4.06 5.54 12.08
N ASP A 96 -3.09 5.51 13.00
CA ASP A 96 -2.23 6.66 13.29
C ASP A 96 -1.42 7.10 12.07
N ARG A 97 -0.94 6.15 11.26
CA ARG A 97 -0.25 6.45 10.00
C ARG A 97 -1.17 7.06 8.96
N ILE A 98 -2.37 6.50 8.77
CA ILE A 98 -3.37 7.04 7.84
C ILE A 98 -3.70 8.49 8.24
N LEU A 99 -3.99 8.72 9.52
CA LEU A 99 -4.29 10.05 10.04
C LEU A 99 -3.11 11.00 9.84
N SER A 100 -1.89 10.55 10.11
CA SER A 100 -0.66 11.35 9.88
C SER A 100 -0.51 11.73 8.40
N ILE A 101 -0.73 10.80 7.47
CA ILE A 101 -0.66 11.07 6.03
C ILE A 101 -1.72 12.10 5.63
N VAL A 102 -2.96 11.96 6.12
CA VAL A 102 -4.05 12.89 5.80
C VAL A 102 -3.77 14.29 6.36
N LEU A 103 -3.34 14.41 7.62
CA LEU A 103 -3.08 15.70 8.26
C LEU A 103 -1.86 16.40 7.67
N LEU A 104 -0.72 15.71 7.57
CA LEU A 104 0.50 16.27 6.98
C LEU A 104 0.30 16.58 5.50
N GLY A 105 -0.42 15.72 4.78
CA GLY A 105 -0.74 15.94 3.38
C GLY A 105 -1.64 17.16 3.18
N SER A 106 -2.66 17.33 4.02
CA SER A 106 -3.54 18.50 3.98
C SER A 106 -2.77 19.78 4.29
N PHE A 107 -1.95 19.77 5.35
CA PHE A 107 -1.10 20.90 5.70
C PHE A 107 -0.15 21.27 4.56
N HIS A 108 0.50 20.29 3.94
CA HIS A 108 1.39 20.49 2.81
C HIS A 108 0.69 21.16 1.61
N PHE A 109 -0.48 20.65 1.19
CA PHE A 109 -1.22 21.24 0.06
C PHE A 109 -1.71 22.66 0.36
N ILE A 110 -2.18 22.92 1.59
CA ILE A 110 -2.59 24.28 2.01
C ILE A 110 -1.41 25.23 1.95
N LEU A 111 -0.26 24.83 2.51
CA LEU A 111 0.95 25.65 2.53
C LEU A 111 1.45 25.94 1.10
N MET A 112 1.52 24.91 0.25
CA MET A 112 1.88 25.10 -1.16
C MET A 112 0.88 26.00 -1.90
N GLY A 113 -0.42 25.87 -1.62
CA GLY A 113 -1.46 26.74 -2.17
C GLY A 113 -1.24 28.21 -1.80
N ILE A 114 -0.96 28.49 -0.52
CA ILE A 114 -0.66 29.85 -0.05
C ILE A 114 0.59 30.40 -0.75
N ILE A 115 1.68 29.64 -0.78
CA ILE A 115 2.93 30.05 -1.45
C ILE A 115 2.68 30.31 -2.94
N SER A 116 1.97 29.40 -3.61
CA SER A 116 1.64 29.50 -5.03
C SER A 116 0.81 30.74 -5.37
N LEU A 117 -0.13 31.14 -4.50
CA LEU A 117 -1.05 32.24 -4.78
C LEU A 117 -0.50 33.60 -4.39
N PHE A 118 0.29 33.67 -3.32
CA PHE A 118 0.70 34.96 -2.73
C PHE A 118 2.19 35.26 -2.84
N ALA A 119 3.04 34.26 -3.09
CA ALA A 119 4.49 34.42 -3.05
C ALA A 119 5.20 34.12 -4.38
N LEU A 120 4.52 33.52 -5.37
CA LEU A 120 5.15 33.09 -6.61
C LEU A 120 4.46 33.67 -7.85
N GLU A 121 5.27 33.95 -8.87
CA GLU A 121 4.78 34.18 -10.22
C GLU A 121 4.24 32.89 -10.84
N LYS A 122 3.37 33.01 -11.86
CA LYS A 122 2.67 31.89 -12.47
C LYS A 122 3.61 30.78 -12.98
N SER A 123 4.67 31.13 -13.70
CA SER A 123 5.62 30.14 -14.25
C SER A 123 6.35 29.37 -13.15
N THR A 124 6.78 30.05 -12.09
CA THR A 124 7.43 29.44 -10.92
C THR A 124 6.45 28.56 -10.15
N ALA A 125 5.19 28.99 -10.01
CA ALA A 125 4.14 28.19 -9.40
C ALA A 125 3.83 26.92 -10.23
N GLU A 126 3.75 27.02 -11.55
CA GLU A 126 3.59 25.86 -12.45
C GLU A 126 4.72 24.85 -12.26
N GLN A 127 5.97 25.32 -12.22
CA GLN A 127 7.12 24.45 -11.99
C GLN A 127 7.08 23.80 -10.59
N MET A 128 6.74 24.56 -9.55
CA MET A 128 6.61 24.05 -8.18
C MET A 128 5.56 22.94 -8.09
N TRP A 129 4.36 23.15 -8.65
CA TRP A 129 3.31 22.14 -8.66
C TRP A 129 3.66 20.93 -9.53
N GLY A 130 4.35 21.13 -10.65
CA GLY A 130 4.82 20.04 -11.51
C GLY A 130 5.85 19.14 -10.81
N ILE A 131 6.85 19.74 -10.16
CA ILE A 131 7.83 19.02 -9.35
C ILE A 131 7.14 18.27 -8.21
N ASN A 132 6.18 18.91 -7.52
CA ASN A 132 5.42 18.26 -6.47
C ASN A 132 4.65 17.04 -6.98
N ALA A 133 3.95 17.14 -8.12
CA ALA A 133 3.24 16.03 -8.72
C ALA A 133 4.18 14.86 -9.08
N ILE A 134 5.38 15.16 -9.63
CA ILE A 134 6.41 14.15 -9.89
C ILE A 134 6.82 13.45 -8.59
N VAL A 135 7.19 14.22 -7.56
CA VAL A 135 7.69 13.66 -6.28
C VAL A 135 6.64 12.76 -5.65
N ILE A 136 5.38 13.20 -5.61
CA ILE A 136 4.28 12.39 -5.08
C ILE A 136 4.13 11.10 -5.89
N LEU A 137 4.16 11.18 -7.22
CA LEU A 137 4.01 10.00 -8.07
C LEU A 137 5.20 9.02 -7.93
N MET A 138 6.43 9.52 -7.78
CA MET A 138 7.60 8.68 -7.51
C MET A 138 7.49 7.96 -6.17
N VAL A 139 7.04 8.66 -5.12
CA VAL A 139 6.76 8.02 -3.82
C VAL A 139 5.65 6.99 -3.95
N TYR A 140 4.61 7.27 -4.73
CA TYR A 140 3.53 6.32 -5.00
C TYR A 140 4.05 5.04 -5.67
N TYR A 141 5.00 5.16 -6.60
CA TYR A 141 5.64 4.01 -7.25
C TYR A 141 6.54 3.17 -6.33
N LEU A 142 6.88 3.64 -5.13
CA LEU A 142 7.54 2.78 -4.14
C LEU A 142 6.66 1.60 -3.71
N ILE A 143 5.33 1.70 -3.86
CA ILE A 143 4.39 0.60 -3.58
C ILE A 143 4.65 -0.61 -4.51
N PRO A 144 4.53 -0.50 -5.85
CA PRO A 144 4.84 -1.63 -6.73
C PRO A 144 6.32 -2.04 -6.67
N LEU A 145 7.26 -1.11 -6.47
CA LEU A 145 8.69 -1.45 -6.30
C LEU A 145 8.93 -2.32 -5.05
N SER A 146 8.30 -1.99 -3.92
CA SER A 146 8.34 -2.81 -2.70
C SER A 146 7.77 -4.20 -2.94
N SER A 147 6.63 -4.30 -3.66
CA SER A 147 6.06 -5.60 -4.02
C SER A 147 7.00 -6.41 -4.92
N MET A 148 7.67 -5.80 -5.89
CA MET A 148 8.62 -6.50 -6.76
C MET A 148 9.82 -7.05 -5.98
N TYR A 149 10.32 -6.32 -4.97
CA TYR A 149 11.35 -6.82 -4.07
C TYR A 149 10.90 -8.08 -3.34
N ASP A 150 9.68 -8.08 -2.79
CA ASP A 150 9.10 -9.26 -2.12
C ASP A 150 8.97 -10.46 -3.08
N ILE A 151 8.54 -10.21 -4.32
CA ILE A 151 8.40 -11.25 -5.35
C ILE A 151 9.73 -11.90 -5.68
N ILE A 152 10.79 -11.10 -5.88
CA ILE A 152 12.13 -11.63 -6.21
C ILE A 152 12.68 -12.47 -5.05
N ARG A 153 12.40 -12.05 -3.82
CA ARG A 153 12.82 -12.75 -2.60
C ARG A 153 12.06 -14.05 -2.38
N ARG A 154 10.73 -14.03 -2.53
CA ARG A 154 9.84 -15.17 -2.27
C ARG A 154 9.66 -16.09 -3.48
N LYS A 155 10.11 -15.68 -4.67
CA LYS A 155 9.94 -16.41 -5.93
C LYS A 155 8.47 -16.72 -6.25
N ASN A 156 7.56 -15.84 -5.83
CA ASN A 156 6.12 -15.97 -6.05
C ASN A 156 5.53 -14.59 -6.40
N ALA A 157 4.95 -14.45 -7.60
CA ALA A 157 4.38 -13.19 -8.09
C ALA A 157 2.85 -13.11 -7.93
N ILE A 158 2.29 -13.80 -6.93
CA ILE A 158 0.84 -13.83 -6.68
C ILE A 158 0.21 -12.45 -6.47
N SER A 159 0.95 -11.49 -5.90
CA SER A 159 0.48 -10.12 -5.67
C SER A 159 0.28 -9.30 -6.94
N ILE A 160 0.83 -9.72 -8.09
CA ILE A 160 0.65 -9.03 -9.37
C ILE A 160 -0.64 -9.52 -10.02
N TYR A 161 -1.60 -8.60 -10.18
CA TYR A 161 -2.81 -8.82 -10.96
C TYR A 161 -2.60 -8.34 -12.40
N PRO A 162 -2.48 -9.24 -13.41
CA PRO A 162 -2.08 -8.86 -14.77
C PRO A 162 -2.96 -7.82 -15.47
N PRO A 163 -4.31 -7.85 -15.35
CA PRO A 163 -5.15 -6.82 -15.96
C PRO A 163 -4.86 -5.41 -15.44
N LEU A 164 -4.58 -5.27 -14.13
CA LEU A 164 -4.23 -3.96 -13.56
C LEU A 164 -2.84 -3.50 -14.01
N ALA A 165 -1.87 -4.41 -14.10
CA ALA A 165 -0.53 -4.10 -14.61
C ALA A 165 -0.57 -3.68 -16.10
N LEU A 166 -1.32 -4.39 -16.94
CA LEU A 166 -1.55 -4.01 -18.35
C LEU A 166 -2.25 -2.66 -18.46
N GLY A 167 -3.29 -2.43 -17.64
CA GLY A 167 -3.96 -1.13 -17.54
C GLY A 167 -2.99 -0.01 -17.17
N ALA A 168 -2.08 -0.25 -16.22
CA ALA A 168 -1.08 0.72 -15.80
C ALA A 168 -0.04 1.02 -16.90
N ILE A 169 0.42 0.00 -17.64
CA ILE A 169 1.31 0.20 -18.80
C ILE A 169 0.62 1.03 -19.87
N ALA A 170 -0.62 0.67 -20.24
CA ALA A 170 -1.37 1.38 -21.26
C ALA A 170 -1.66 2.83 -20.85
N ASN A 171 -2.12 3.03 -19.61
CA ASN A 171 -2.36 4.36 -19.05
C ASN A 171 -1.08 5.21 -19.01
N GLY A 172 0.02 4.67 -18.46
CA GLY A 172 1.31 5.37 -18.41
C GLY A 172 1.84 5.71 -19.80
N SER A 173 1.66 4.82 -20.78
CA SER A 173 2.04 5.08 -22.18
C SER A 173 1.22 6.22 -22.79
N LEU A 174 -0.10 6.26 -22.57
CA LEU A 174 -0.96 7.33 -23.07
C LEU A 174 -0.58 8.69 -22.48
N TRP A 175 -0.36 8.76 -21.16
CA TRP A 175 0.08 10.01 -20.50
C TRP A 175 1.49 10.43 -20.92
N THR A 176 2.37 9.46 -21.20
CA THR A 176 3.70 9.72 -21.77
C THR A 176 3.59 10.36 -23.14
N ILE A 177 2.79 9.76 -24.04
CA ILE A 177 2.57 10.27 -25.40
C ILE A 177 1.96 11.68 -25.35
N TYR A 178 0.97 11.90 -24.48
CA TYR A 178 0.34 13.20 -24.31
C TYR A 178 1.33 14.25 -23.76
N GLY A 179 2.13 13.90 -22.75
CA GLY A 179 3.15 14.79 -22.21
C GLY A 179 4.23 15.17 -23.24
N PHE A 180 4.65 14.22 -24.10
CA PHE A 180 5.53 14.55 -25.23
C PHE A 180 4.88 15.52 -26.21
N ALA A 181 3.60 15.33 -26.54
CA ALA A 181 2.86 16.23 -27.44
C ALA A 181 2.75 17.65 -26.86
N LEU A 182 2.63 17.77 -25.53
CA LEU A 182 2.62 19.06 -24.83
C LEU A 182 4.02 19.65 -24.57
N LYS A 183 5.09 18.88 -24.80
CA LYS A 183 6.45 19.19 -24.33
C LYS A 183 6.53 19.41 -22.81
N ASP A 184 5.68 18.70 -22.07
CA ASP A 184 5.58 18.79 -20.62
C ASP A 184 6.35 17.66 -19.94
N VAL A 185 7.55 17.98 -19.44
CA VAL A 185 8.42 17.04 -18.74
C VAL A 185 7.84 16.51 -17.43
N ASN A 186 7.02 17.31 -16.75
CA ASN A 186 6.39 16.88 -15.51
C ASN A 186 5.37 15.79 -15.76
N LEU A 187 4.78 15.78 -16.96
CA LEU A 187 3.80 14.79 -17.35
C LEU A 187 4.43 13.52 -17.95
N TRP A 188 5.31 13.65 -18.96
CA TRP A 188 5.78 12.44 -19.67
C TRP A 188 6.78 11.62 -18.86
N LEU A 189 7.70 12.26 -18.14
CA LEU A 189 8.80 11.58 -17.47
C LEU A 189 8.33 10.58 -16.40
N PRO A 190 7.48 10.97 -15.43
CA PRO A 190 7.08 10.04 -14.39
C PRO A 190 6.14 8.96 -14.93
N ASN A 191 5.31 9.26 -15.94
CA ASN A 191 4.41 8.27 -16.54
C ASN A 191 5.18 7.22 -17.35
N LEU A 192 6.26 7.59 -18.04
CA LEU A 192 7.14 6.65 -18.71
C LEU A 192 7.78 5.70 -17.70
N PHE A 193 8.26 6.25 -16.58
CA PHE A 193 8.82 5.46 -15.50
C PHE A 193 7.79 4.47 -14.92
N GLY A 194 6.54 4.91 -14.71
CA GLY A 194 5.44 4.02 -14.30
C GLY A 194 5.15 2.91 -15.30
N ALA A 195 5.16 3.21 -16.60
CA ALA A 195 4.97 2.20 -17.64
C ALA A 195 6.10 1.15 -17.62
N VAL A 196 7.35 1.57 -17.44
CA VAL A 196 8.51 0.66 -17.27
C VAL A 196 8.33 -0.23 -16.05
N ILE A 197 7.90 0.31 -14.90
CA ILE A 197 7.59 -0.49 -13.71
C ILE A 197 6.54 -1.56 -14.04
N GLY A 198 5.46 -1.20 -14.73
CA GLY A 198 4.42 -2.14 -15.12
C GLY A 198 4.93 -3.27 -16.03
N VAL A 199 5.83 -2.95 -16.98
CA VAL A 199 6.48 -3.97 -17.83
C VAL A 199 7.31 -4.93 -16.97
N VAL A 200 8.12 -4.41 -16.05
CA VAL A 200 8.92 -5.24 -15.15
C VAL A 200 8.02 -6.13 -14.27
N GLN A 201 6.89 -5.62 -13.78
CA GLN A 201 5.91 -6.43 -13.05
C GLN A 201 5.42 -7.63 -13.88
N LEU A 202 5.06 -7.44 -15.14
CA LEU A 202 4.61 -8.55 -15.99
C LEU A 202 5.73 -9.55 -16.31
N ILE A 203 6.96 -9.08 -16.49
CA ILE A 203 8.14 -9.96 -16.65
C ILE A 203 8.33 -10.83 -15.40
N LEU A 204 8.29 -10.23 -14.21
CA LEU A 204 8.41 -10.97 -12.95
C LEU A 204 7.28 -11.99 -12.78
N ARG A 205 6.05 -11.62 -13.18
CA ARG A 205 4.89 -12.53 -13.19
C ARG A 205 5.09 -13.72 -14.13
N ALA A 206 5.69 -13.51 -15.30
CA ALA A 206 5.99 -14.58 -16.24
C ALA A 206 7.10 -15.51 -15.75
N ILE A 207 8.14 -14.96 -15.10
CA ILE A 207 9.30 -15.73 -14.60
C ILE A 207 8.95 -16.55 -13.35
N TYR A 208 8.30 -15.92 -12.36
CA TYR A 208 8.07 -16.56 -11.05
C TYR A 208 6.70 -17.23 -10.91
N GLY A 209 5.79 -17.01 -11.86
CA GLY A 209 4.44 -17.56 -11.78
C GLY A 209 3.67 -17.07 -10.56
N ALA A 210 2.57 -17.75 -10.25
CA ALA A 210 1.68 -17.37 -9.16
C ALA A 210 1.13 -18.60 -8.48
N VAL A 211 1.62 -18.82 -7.27
CA VAL A 211 1.25 -19.98 -6.47
C VAL A 211 0.41 -19.47 -5.29
N PRO A 212 -0.85 -19.93 -5.15
CA PRO A 212 -1.63 -19.67 -3.94
C PRO A 212 -0.86 -20.14 -2.70
N GLU A 213 -0.72 -19.26 -1.71
CA GLU A 213 -0.15 -19.66 -0.42
C GLU A 213 -1.10 -20.66 0.27
N PRO A 214 -0.59 -21.77 0.84
CA PRO A 214 -1.41 -22.71 1.58
C PRO A 214 -2.14 -22.03 2.75
N LEU A 215 -3.42 -22.34 2.92
CA LEU A 215 -4.19 -21.85 4.07
C LEU A 215 -3.54 -22.34 5.38
N PRO A 216 -3.40 -21.48 6.40
CA PRO A 216 -2.90 -21.89 7.70
C PRO A 216 -3.74 -23.05 8.26
N GLY A 217 -3.10 -24.19 8.56
CA GLY A 217 -3.76 -25.36 9.15
C GLY A 217 -4.36 -26.37 8.17
N VAL A 218 -4.25 -26.17 6.86
CA VAL A 218 -4.66 -27.17 5.85
C VAL A 218 -3.43 -27.97 5.40
N PRO A 219 -3.35 -29.30 5.62
CA PRO A 219 -2.25 -30.11 5.13
C PRO A 219 -2.13 -30.01 3.60
N VAL A 220 -0.97 -29.61 3.10
CA VAL A 220 -0.69 -29.60 1.67
C VAL A 220 -0.55 -31.05 1.20
N VAL A 221 -1.51 -31.53 0.41
CA VAL A 221 -1.43 -32.87 -0.20
C VAL A 221 -0.36 -32.84 -1.30
N PRO A 222 0.71 -33.64 -1.20
CA PRO A 222 1.74 -33.70 -2.24
C PRO A 222 1.13 -34.18 -3.57
N GLY A 223 1.35 -33.42 -4.67
CA GLY A 223 0.91 -33.81 -6.02
C GLY A 223 -0.20 -32.95 -6.64
N THR A 224 -0.63 -31.88 -5.99
CA THR A 224 -1.53 -30.88 -6.60
C THR A 224 -0.74 -29.86 -7.44
N PRO A 225 -1.26 -29.41 -8.60
CA PRO A 225 -0.58 -28.40 -9.43
C PRO A 225 -0.27 -27.14 -8.60
N GLY A 226 1.01 -26.80 -8.45
CA GLY A 226 1.48 -25.66 -7.64
C GLY A 226 2.32 -26.01 -6.42
N THR A 227 2.58 -27.29 -6.11
CA THR A 227 3.52 -27.63 -5.03
C THR A 227 4.98 -27.36 -5.47
N PRO A 228 5.80 -26.63 -4.69
CA PRO A 228 7.21 -26.46 -5.01
C PRO A 228 7.91 -27.83 -5.00
N MET A 229 8.49 -28.24 -6.13
CA MET A 229 9.39 -29.41 -6.14
C MET A 229 10.62 -29.07 -5.31
N LYS A 230 10.75 -29.68 -4.13
CA LYS A 230 12.04 -29.72 -3.41
C LYS A 230 13.02 -30.54 -4.24
N ASN A 231 14.05 -29.88 -4.75
CA ASN A 231 15.17 -30.54 -5.42
C ASN A 231 16.03 -31.25 -4.34
N PRO A 232 16.25 -32.58 -4.41
CA PRO A 232 17.03 -33.28 -3.40
C PRO A 232 18.52 -33.22 -3.77
N ALA A 233 19.28 -32.32 -3.14
CA ALA A 233 20.73 -32.37 -3.26
C ALA A 233 21.45 -31.98 -1.96
N ARG A 234 22.22 -32.96 -1.47
CA ARG A 234 23.38 -32.89 -0.55
C ARG A 234 23.10 -32.62 0.93
N GLY A 235 23.04 -33.70 1.70
CA GLY A 235 23.57 -33.68 3.07
C GLY A 235 25.10 -33.86 3.06
N PRO A 236 25.78 -33.55 4.17
CA PRO A 236 27.05 -34.18 4.49
C PRO A 236 26.97 -35.03 5.77
N SER A 237 27.83 -36.04 5.74
CA SER A 237 27.99 -37.18 6.64
C SER A 237 28.50 -36.84 8.04
N LYS A 238 28.13 -37.70 8.99
CA LYS A 238 28.79 -37.86 10.30
C LYS A 238 30.20 -38.41 10.13
N THR A 239 31.16 -37.93 10.93
CA THR A 239 32.30 -38.71 11.41
C THR A 239 32.71 -38.25 12.82
N SER A 240 33.15 -39.21 13.61
CA SER A 240 33.35 -39.25 15.06
C SER A 240 34.84 -39.40 15.38
N SER A 241 35.35 -38.79 16.47
CA SER A 241 36.41 -39.38 17.31
C SER A 241 36.61 -38.61 18.63
N ARG A 242 36.78 -39.38 19.72
CA ARG A 242 37.16 -39.02 21.12
C ARG A 242 38.65 -38.61 21.20
N ASP A 243 39.29 -38.07 22.24
CA ASP A 243 39.50 -38.41 23.67
C ASP A 243 40.41 -37.28 24.27
N LEU A 244 40.19 -36.70 25.46
CA LEU A 244 40.80 -36.93 26.80
C LEU A 244 41.70 -35.77 27.34
N ASP A 245 41.60 -35.57 28.67
CA ASP A 245 42.50 -34.96 29.68
C ASP A 245 42.56 -33.43 30.00
N ALA A 246 42.49 -33.14 31.31
CA ALA A 246 42.68 -31.86 32.02
C ALA A 246 43.92 -31.95 32.95
N PRO A 247 44.48 -30.85 33.55
CA PRO A 247 43.97 -30.32 34.85
C PRO A 247 44.19 -28.78 35.14
N GLU A 248 43.70 -28.34 36.32
CA GLU A 248 43.51 -27.00 36.98
C GLU A 248 44.71 -26.01 37.14
N ALA A 249 44.56 -24.67 36.91
CA ALA A 249 44.32 -23.48 37.82
C ALA A 249 45.62 -22.70 38.25
N PRO A 250 45.64 -21.42 38.77
CA PRO A 250 44.58 -20.47 39.18
C PRO A 250 44.74 -18.94 38.83
N GLU A 251 43.68 -18.16 39.14
CA GLU A 251 43.53 -16.71 39.50
C GLU A 251 44.22 -15.52 38.76
N GLN A 252 43.41 -14.52 38.31
CA GLN A 252 43.46 -13.08 38.71
C GLN A 252 42.37 -12.21 38.02
N HIS A 253 41.69 -11.34 38.81
CA HIS A 253 40.63 -10.34 38.49
C HIS A 253 41.18 -9.07 37.75
N PRO A 254 40.41 -7.97 37.52
CA PRO A 254 39.10 -7.76 36.85
C PRO A 254 39.16 -6.60 35.78
N ALA A 255 38.31 -6.57 34.74
CA ALA A 255 38.04 -5.30 34.03
C ALA A 255 36.74 -5.30 33.20
N ALA A 256 35.84 -4.38 33.57
CA ALA A 256 34.82 -3.68 32.78
C ALA A 256 34.19 -4.38 31.56
N LYS A 257 32.95 -4.87 31.72
CA LYS A 257 32.00 -5.04 30.60
C LYS A 257 31.25 -3.73 30.37
N HIS A 258 31.61 -3.01 29.31
CA HIS A 258 30.65 -2.16 28.60
C HIS A 258 29.79 -3.07 27.69
N PRO A 259 28.45 -3.05 27.77
CA PRO A 259 27.64 -3.63 26.71
C PRO A 259 27.58 -2.64 25.54
N ALA A 260 28.15 -3.07 24.43
CA ALA A 260 27.95 -2.52 23.10
C ALA A 260 26.53 -2.80 22.57
N ALA A 261 26.22 -2.10 21.48
CA ALA A 261 25.13 -2.35 20.53
C ALA A 261 23.76 -1.75 20.87
N LYS A 262 23.71 -0.41 20.73
CA LYS A 262 22.52 0.33 20.32
C LYS A 262 22.22 0.02 18.85
N GLU A 263 21.61 -1.13 18.57
CA GLU A 263 21.19 -1.47 17.20
C GLU A 263 19.88 -0.75 16.87
N THR A 264 20.04 0.46 16.32
CA THR A 264 18.94 1.28 15.84
C THR A 264 18.39 0.60 14.58
N ARG A 265 17.29 -0.15 14.72
CA ARG A 265 16.57 -0.80 13.61
C ARG A 265 16.08 0.28 12.64
N ARG A 266 16.90 0.63 11.64
CA ARG A 266 16.51 1.51 10.52
C ARG A 266 15.47 0.74 9.70
N ALA A 267 14.20 1.04 9.92
CA ALA A 267 13.14 0.59 9.02
C ALA A 267 13.45 1.15 7.62
N SER A 268 13.55 0.27 6.62
CA SER A 268 13.65 0.71 5.23
C SER A 268 12.36 1.47 4.87
N ILE A 269 12.46 2.54 4.08
CA ILE A 269 11.28 3.27 3.55
C ILE A 269 10.28 2.29 2.90
N LEU A 270 10.77 1.20 2.30
CA LEU A 270 9.94 0.15 1.71
C LEU A 270 9.12 -0.63 2.75
N GLN A 271 9.66 -0.84 3.96
CA GLN A 271 8.95 -1.46 5.08
C GLN A 271 7.92 -0.52 5.72
N LEU A 272 8.11 0.81 5.60
CA LEU A 272 7.13 1.79 6.07
C LEU A 272 5.90 1.83 5.16
N LEU A 273 6.09 1.66 3.84
CA LEU A 273 5.02 1.71 2.83
C LEU A 273 4.26 0.38 2.66
N ASN A 274 4.87 -0.74 3.02
CA ASN A 274 4.22 -2.05 2.99
C ASN A 274 4.46 -2.83 4.31
N PRO A 275 3.84 -2.43 5.43
CA PRO A 275 4.09 -3.04 6.74
C PRO A 275 3.37 -4.39 6.93
N TYR A 276 2.59 -4.87 5.96
CA TYR A 276 1.84 -6.11 6.13
C TYR A 276 2.72 -7.32 5.84
N HIS A 277 3.49 -7.71 6.86
CA HIS A 277 3.81 -9.12 7.05
C HIS A 277 2.66 -9.72 7.87
N PRO A 278 1.95 -10.76 7.38
CA PRO A 278 1.09 -11.54 8.26
C PRO A 278 2.01 -12.20 9.30
N THR A 279 2.05 -11.62 10.50
CA THR A 279 2.61 -12.29 11.66
C THR A 279 1.73 -13.50 11.93
N SER A 280 2.33 -14.68 11.99
CA SER A 280 1.70 -15.89 12.51
C SER A 280 1.01 -15.54 13.83
N HIS A 281 -0.30 -15.76 13.89
CA HIS A 281 -1.05 -15.71 15.14
C HIS A 281 -0.58 -16.85 16.05
N GLU A 282 0.47 -16.61 16.81
CA GLU A 282 0.76 -17.32 18.05
C GLU A 282 0.90 -16.26 19.14
N ASP A 283 -0.21 -15.96 19.78
CA ASP A 283 -0.29 -15.47 21.16
C ASP A 283 -1.75 -15.71 21.61
N VAL A 284 -2.03 -16.97 21.93
CA VAL A 284 -3.24 -17.40 22.62
C VAL A 284 -2.98 -17.32 24.12
N GLU A 285 -3.93 -16.68 24.80
CA GLU A 285 -4.25 -16.74 26.25
C GLU A 285 -3.26 -16.17 27.27
N LYS A 286 -3.71 -15.10 27.93
CA LYS A 286 -4.10 -15.13 29.36
C LYS A 286 -4.89 -13.86 29.70
N GLY A 287 -6.22 -13.96 29.70
CA GLY A 287 -7.07 -12.94 30.32
C GLY A 287 -7.26 -13.23 31.82
N PRO A 288 -7.31 -12.22 32.70
CA PRO A 288 -7.76 -12.43 34.07
C PRO A 288 -9.29 -12.29 34.16
N SER A 289 -9.92 -13.40 34.55
CA SER A 289 -11.11 -13.55 35.41
C SER A 289 -12.04 -12.34 35.62
N ALA A 290 -13.31 -12.55 35.23
CA ALA A 290 -14.46 -11.68 35.51
C ALA A 290 -14.80 -11.57 37.01
N PRO A 291 -15.43 -10.46 37.46
CA PRO A 291 -16.20 -10.46 38.69
C PRO A 291 -17.70 -10.61 38.42
N THR A 292 -18.27 -11.58 39.13
CA THR A 292 -19.69 -11.83 39.40
C THR A 292 -20.46 -10.55 39.72
N MET A 293 -21.62 -10.31 39.09
CA MET A 293 -22.66 -9.46 39.66
C MET A 293 -24.04 -10.10 39.56
N LEU A 294 -24.67 -10.20 40.72
CA LEU A 294 -25.92 -10.88 41.04
C LEU A 294 -27.13 -10.30 40.29
N VAL A 295 -27.97 -11.23 39.84
CA VAL A 295 -29.37 -11.02 39.49
C VAL A 295 -30.14 -10.64 40.77
N ALA A 296 -30.76 -9.47 40.80
CA ALA A 296 -31.81 -9.13 41.75
C ALA A 296 -33.14 -9.01 41.01
N THR A 297 -34.03 -9.95 41.30
CA THR A 297 -35.42 -9.99 40.89
C THR A 297 -36.23 -8.94 41.65
N SER A 298 -37.07 -8.16 40.96
CA SER A 298 -38.29 -7.64 41.59
C SER A 298 -39.46 -7.68 40.61
N SER A 299 -40.44 -8.48 41.00
CA SER A 299 -41.80 -8.61 40.52
C SER A 299 -42.55 -7.29 40.31
N GLY A 300 -43.30 -7.20 39.21
CA GLY A 300 -44.35 -6.20 39.01
C GLY A 300 -45.25 -6.62 37.87
N SER A 301 -46.37 -7.26 38.20
CA SER A 301 -47.42 -7.69 37.27
C SER A 301 -48.58 -6.68 37.27
N PHE A 302 -49.29 -6.65 36.12
CA PHE A 302 -50.63 -6.12 35.84
C PHE A 302 -50.81 -4.66 35.37
N GLY A 303 -51.36 -4.54 34.16
CA GLY A 303 -52.04 -3.35 33.63
C GLY A 303 -52.13 -3.34 32.10
N LYS A 304 -53.20 -3.91 31.54
CA LYS A 304 -53.55 -3.91 30.09
C LYS A 304 -54.20 -2.55 29.67
N PRO A 305 -54.48 -2.32 28.36
CA PRO A 305 -54.28 -1.03 27.67
C PRO A 305 -55.56 -0.16 27.53
N SER A 306 -55.38 1.12 27.20
CA SER A 306 -56.44 1.96 26.62
C SER A 306 -55.89 2.87 25.52
N ALA A 307 -56.59 2.86 24.38
CA ALA A 307 -56.44 3.75 23.25
C ALA A 307 -56.77 5.22 23.59
N PHE A 308 -56.16 6.19 22.91
CA PHE A 308 -56.84 7.19 22.04
C PHE A 308 -55.85 8.23 21.47
N GLN A 309 -55.99 8.46 20.17
CA GLN A 309 -55.79 9.67 19.34
C GLN A 309 -55.10 10.91 19.93
N ALA A 310 -54.04 11.39 19.27
CA ALA A 310 -54.02 12.60 18.42
C ALA A 310 -52.64 12.76 17.77
#